data_AF-A0A960MLV9-F1
#
_entry.id   AF-A0A960MLV9-F1
#
_cell.length_a   1.000
_cell.length_b   1.000
_cell.length_c   1.000
_cell.angle_alpha   90.00
_cell.angle_beta   90.00
_cell.angle_gamma   90.00
#
_symmetry.space_group_name_H-M   'P 1'
#
loop_
_entity.id
_entity.type
_entity.pdbx_description
1 polymer ?
#
loop_
_entity_poly.entity_id
_entity_poly.type
_entity_poly.pdbx_seq_one_letter_code
_entity_poly.pdbx_strand_id
1 'polypeptide(L)'
;MFEYKTIDKTIHHLKGSQQMQDKEMFKGFYEWANNKGEESYFIGRMSDIEKCETNAEKIVLKSVKKSPPEKREKLYWENLEKKTQRIYGAIAKCLDEGYPPGSPEVQDLIEKHYTFVGEFHETSQEVYRALAELYRTHPAYQKQLDFFHPRLKDFMPEAMEIFASQILS
;
A
#
# COMPACT_ATOMS: atom_id res chain seq x y z
N MET A 1 29.10 -36.79 -4.86
CA MET A 1 28.80 -35.41 -5.32
C MET A 1 27.40 -35.45 -5.90
N PHE A 2 26.40 -35.01 -5.14
CA PHE A 2 25.02 -34.89 -5.61
C PHE A 2 24.47 -33.56 -5.12
N GLU A 3 24.22 -32.66 -6.07
CA GLU A 3 23.51 -31.39 -5.91
C GLU A 3 22.03 -31.67 -5.60
N TYR A 4 21.47 -30.96 -4.62
CA TYR A 4 20.03 -30.72 -4.56
C TYR A 4 19.76 -29.23 -4.46
N LYS A 5 19.25 -28.70 -5.58
CA LYS A 5 18.62 -27.39 -5.74
C LYS A 5 17.50 -27.21 -4.71
N THR A 6 17.64 -26.26 -3.80
CA THR A 6 16.49 -25.66 -3.09
C THR A 6 16.29 -24.26 -3.64
N ILE A 7 15.59 -24.17 -4.78
CA ILE A 7 15.12 -22.93 -5.37
C ILE A 7 13.59 -22.90 -5.25
N ASP A 8 13.10 -21.81 -4.68
CA ASP A 8 11.77 -21.20 -4.80
C ASP A 8 10.52 -22.01 -4.42
N LYS A 9 10.17 -21.97 -3.13
CA LYS A 9 8.77 -22.13 -2.67
C LYS A 9 7.99 -20.81 -2.58
N THR A 10 8.65 -19.66 -2.70
CA THR A 10 8.00 -18.33 -2.58
C THR A 10 7.26 -17.91 -3.86
N ILE A 11 7.58 -18.49 -5.02
CA ILE A 11 6.99 -18.10 -6.31
C ILE A 11 5.64 -18.77 -6.60
N HIS A 12 5.29 -19.86 -5.90
CA HIS A 12 4.10 -20.63 -6.27
C HIS A 12 2.76 -20.02 -5.79
N HIS A 13 2.78 -19.08 -4.85
CA HIS A 13 1.54 -18.43 -4.38
C HIS A 13 1.03 -17.34 -5.35
N LEU A 14 1.84 -16.90 -6.32
CA LEU A 14 1.49 -15.81 -7.22
C LEU A 14 0.78 -16.31 -8.50
N LYS A 15 1.15 -17.48 -9.05
CA LYS A 15 0.81 -17.81 -10.44
C LYS A 15 -0.58 -18.38 -10.74
N GLY A 16 -1.42 -18.67 -9.74
CA GLY A 16 -2.69 -19.40 -9.97
C GLY A 16 -3.97 -18.55 -9.89
N SER A 17 -3.99 -17.47 -9.11
CA SER A 17 -5.19 -16.71 -8.76
C SER A 17 -5.14 -15.22 -9.16
N GLN A 18 -4.01 -14.75 -9.67
CA GLN A 18 -3.71 -13.32 -9.90
C GLN A 18 -4.69 -12.60 -10.85
N GLN A 19 -5.05 -13.18 -12.01
CA GLN A 19 -5.82 -12.42 -13.02
C GLN A 19 -7.21 -11.89 -12.59
N MET A 20 -7.86 -12.53 -11.61
CA MET A 20 -9.19 -12.12 -11.14
C MET A 20 -9.11 -11.28 -9.85
N GLN A 21 -8.12 -11.55 -8.99
CA GLN A 21 -7.88 -10.80 -7.74
C GLN A 21 -7.15 -9.47 -7.99
N ASP A 22 -6.32 -9.38 -9.04
CA ASP A 22 -5.63 -8.15 -9.46
C ASP A 22 -6.62 -7.04 -9.84
N LYS A 23 -7.76 -7.42 -10.43
CA LYS A 23 -8.87 -6.49 -10.71
C LYS A 23 -9.48 -5.90 -9.44
N GLU A 24 -9.53 -6.64 -8.33
CA GLU A 24 -10.21 -6.22 -7.09
C GLU A 24 -9.34 -5.31 -6.22
N MET A 25 -8.01 -5.50 -6.20
CA MET A 25 -7.08 -4.67 -5.41
C MET A 25 -7.23 -3.19 -5.75
N PHE A 26 -7.22 -2.87 -7.04
CA PHE A 26 -7.43 -1.50 -7.51
C PHE A 26 -8.88 -1.20 -7.76
N LYS A 27 -9.82 -2.16 -7.75
CA LYS A 27 -11.24 -1.87 -7.97
C LYS A 27 -11.73 -0.74 -7.07
N GLY A 28 -11.43 -0.76 -5.78
CA GLY A 28 -11.85 0.31 -4.87
C GLY A 28 -11.28 1.70 -5.20
N PHE A 29 -10.02 1.77 -5.65
CA PHE A 29 -9.34 3.03 -6.01
C PHE A 29 -9.60 3.46 -7.48
N TYR A 30 -9.80 2.49 -8.38
CA TYR A 30 -10.20 2.65 -9.78
C TYR A 30 -11.67 3.08 -9.90
N GLU A 31 -12.57 2.47 -9.14
CA GLU A 31 -13.97 2.87 -9.03
C GLU A 31 -14.09 4.27 -8.42
N TRP A 32 -13.24 4.59 -7.41
CA TRP A 32 -13.08 5.96 -6.90
C TRP A 32 -12.63 6.94 -7.98
N ALA A 33 -11.52 6.66 -8.66
CA ALA A 33 -10.96 7.58 -9.66
C ALA A 33 -11.84 7.78 -10.91
N ASN A 34 -12.72 6.82 -11.20
CA ASN A 34 -13.62 6.86 -12.35
C ASN A 34 -15.08 7.17 -12.01
N ASN A 35 -15.41 7.53 -10.76
CA ASN A 35 -16.79 7.74 -10.28
C ASN A 35 -17.73 6.57 -10.63
N LYS A 36 -17.23 5.33 -10.54
CA LYS A 36 -17.94 4.10 -10.95
C LYS A 36 -18.45 3.24 -9.79
N GLY A 37 -18.31 3.70 -8.55
CA GLY A 37 -18.86 3.00 -7.38
C GLY A 37 -19.61 3.97 -6.48
N GLU A 38 -20.91 3.73 -6.27
CA GLU A 38 -21.71 4.50 -5.31
C GLU A 38 -21.40 4.09 -3.85
N GLU A 39 -20.59 3.05 -3.61
CA GLU A 39 -20.45 2.37 -2.30
C GLU A 39 -19.01 2.07 -1.84
N SER A 40 -17.97 2.68 -2.43
CA SER A 40 -16.60 2.46 -1.91
C SER A 40 -16.44 3.18 -0.56
N TYR A 41 -15.92 2.46 0.45
CA TYR A 41 -15.63 3.01 1.79
C TYR A 41 -14.94 4.38 1.70
N PHE A 42 -13.94 4.48 0.82
CA PHE A 42 -13.15 5.69 0.61
C PHE A 42 -13.93 6.82 -0.07
N ILE A 43 -14.78 6.53 -1.07
CA ILE A 43 -15.65 7.54 -1.70
C ILE A 43 -16.62 8.11 -0.65
N GLY A 44 -17.26 7.25 0.14
CA GLY A 44 -18.17 7.67 1.20
C GLY A 44 -17.49 8.58 2.23
N ARG A 45 -16.32 8.18 2.76
CA ARG A 45 -15.58 8.98 3.75
C ARG A 45 -14.99 10.27 3.17
N MET A 46 -14.51 10.25 1.92
CA MET A 46 -14.01 11.47 1.26
C MET A 46 -15.13 12.48 0.99
N SER A 47 -16.36 12.00 0.74
CA SER A 47 -17.52 12.88 0.54
C SER A 47 -18.00 13.56 1.82
N ASP A 48 -17.64 13.00 2.98
CA ASP A 48 -18.02 13.53 4.29
C ASP A 48 -16.96 13.18 5.35
N ILE A 49 -15.86 13.94 5.32
CA ILE A 49 -14.70 13.73 6.20
C ILE A 49 -15.08 13.83 7.68
N GLU A 50 -16.15 14.54 8.03
CA GLU A 50 -16.59 14.66 9.42
C GLU A 50 -17.15 13.35 9.98
N LYS A 51 -17.59 12.43 9.12
CA LYS A 51 -17.98 11.08 9.54
C LYS A 51 -16.80 10.17 9.85
N CYS A 52 -15.56 10.55 9.55
CA CYS A 52 -14.39 9.70 9.83
C CYS A 52 -14.26 9.41 11.32
N GLU A 53 -13.95 8.15 11.65
CA GLU A 53 -13.97 7.65 13.03
C GLU A 53 -12.68 7.98 13.79
N THR A 54 -11.58 8.17 13.08
CA THR A 54 -10.27 8.43 13.67
C THR A 54 -9.63 9.71 13.14
N ASN A 55 -8.75 10.31 13.93
CA ASN A 55 -7.98 11.46 13.49
C ASN A 55 -7.02 11.10 12.34
N ALA A 56 -6.41 9.91 12.40
CA ALA A 56 -5.53 9.41 11.35
C ALA A 56 -6.26 9.33 9.99
N GLU A 57 -7.50 8.85 9.98
CA GLU A 57 -8.33 8.82 8.78
C GLU A 57 -8.58 10.24 8.23
N LYS A 58 -8.94 11.19 9.10
CA LYS A 58 -9.13 12.60 8.71
C LYS A 58 -7.86 13.19 8.09
N ILE A 59 -6.69 12.94 8.68
CA ILE A 59 -5.39 13.41 8.19
C ILE A 59 -5.11 12.85 6.78
N VAL A 60 -5.24 11.54 6.60
CA VAL A 60 -4.95 10.87 5.33
C VAL A 60 -5.92 11.28 4.23
N LEU A 61 -7.21 11.40 4.52
CA LEU A 61 -8.20 11.80 3.51
C LEU A 61 -8.09 13.27 3.12
N LYS A 62 -7.75 14.16 4.06
CA LYS A 62 -7.49 15.57 3.76
C LYS A 62 -6.24 15.80 2.91
N SER A 63 -5.28 14.87 2.92
CA SER A 63 -4.07 14.99 2.12
C SER A 63 -4.22 14.48 0.68
N VAL A 64 -5.36 13.85 0.32
CA VAL A 64 -5.57 13.31 -1.03
C VAL A 64 -5.52 14.42 -2.08
N LYS A 65 -4.64 14.25 -3.08
CA LYS A 65 -4.48 15.12 -4.23
C LYS A 65 -5.62 14.93 -5.22
N LYS A 66 -5.97 16.00 -5.93
CA LYS A 66 -6.89 15.92 -7.06
C LYS A 66 -6.31 15.01 -8.14
N SER A 67 -7.09 14.05 -8.62
CA SER A 67 -6.69 13.16 -9.71
C SER A 67 -6.70 13.89 -11.04
N PRO A 68 -5.56 13.97 -11.75
CA PRO A 68 -5.50 14.61 -13.06
C PRO A 68 -6.05 13.68 -14.18
N PRO A 69 -6.42 14.23 -15.35
CA PRO A 69 -7.08 13.51 -16.44
C PRO A 69 -6.42 12.20 -16.91
N GLU A 70 -5.10 12.16 -16.95
CA GLU A 70 -4.28 11.02 -17.36
C GLU A 70 -4.49 9.79 -16.46
N LYS A 71 -4.92 9.98 -15.20
CA LYS A 71 -5.28 8.88 -14.30
C LYS A 71 -6.56 8.15 -14.72
N ARG A 72 -7.24 8.59 -15.79
CA ARG A 72 -8.38 7.88 -16.41
C ARG A 72 -7.95 6.92 -17.51
N GLU A 73 -6.70 6.96 -17.95
CA GLU A 73 -6.20 6.12 -19.02
C GLU A 73 -5.88 4.71 -18.53
N LYS A 74 -6.22 3.68 -19.34
CA LYS A 74 -5.93 2.28 -19.01
C LYS A 74 -4.45 2.04 -18.70
N LEU A 75 -3.57 2.66 -19.48
CA LEU A 75 -2.12 2.49 -19.33
C LEU A 75 -1.60 3.01 -17.98
N TYR A 76 -2.20 4.09 -17.46
CA TYR A 76 -1.88 4.59 -16.12
C TYR A 76 -2.11 3.51 -15.06
N TRP A 77 -3.27 2.85 -15.12
CA TRP A 77 -3.65 1.80 -14.17
C TRP A 77 -2.78 0.56 -14.26
N GLU A 78 -2.46 0.10 -15.48
CA GLU A 78 -1.54 -1.03 -15.68
C GLU A 78 -0.14 -0.73 -15.13
N ASN A 79 0.34 0.51 -15.28
CA ASN A 79 1.62 0.92 -14.71
C ASN A 79 1.56 1.02 -13.18
N LEU A 80 0.44 1.52 -12.64
CA LEU A 80 0.23 1.64 -11.21
C LEU A 80 0.20 0.28 -10.52
N GLU A 81 -0.49 -0.68 -11.11
CA GLU A 81 -0.55 -2.06 -10.64
C GLU A 81 0.85 -2.68 -10.56
N LYS A 82 1.64 -2.58 -11.65
CA LYS A 82 3.03 -3.07 -11.67
C LYS A 82 3.89 -2.40 -10.60
N LYS A 83 3.74 -1.09 -10.42
CA LYS A 83 4.52 -0.31 -9.42
C LYS A 83 4.19 -0.76 -8.01
N THR A 84 2.90 -0.98 -7.73
CA THR A 84 2.41 -1.48 -6.44
C THR A 84 2.89 -2.90 -6.18
N GLN A 85 2.72 -3.82 -7.13
CA GLN A 85 3.22 -5.20 -6.99
C GLN A 85 4.72 -5.23 -6.73
N ARG A 86 5.50 -4.38 -7.41
CA ARG A 86 6.94 -4.28 -7.20
C ARG A 86 7.31 -3.80 -5.80
N ILE A 87 6.67 -2.74 -5.30
CA ILE A 87 7.01 -2.13 -4.00
C ILE A 87 6.53 -3.04 -2.86
N TYR A 88 5.23 -3.33 -2.82
CA TYR A 88 4.64 -4.11 -1.72
C TYR A 88 5.13 -5.55 -1.73
N GLY A 89 5.28 -6.16 -2.91
CA GLY A 89 5.86 -7.50 -3.04
C GLY A 89 7.31 -7.59 -2.59
N ALA A 90 8.12 -6.55 -2.82
CA ALA A 90 9.50 -6.52 -2.32
C ALA A 90 9.55 -6.38 -0.79
N ILE A 91 8.66 -5.60 -0.18
CA ILE A 91 8.54 -5.47 1.28
C ILE A 91 8.10 -6.82 1.88
N ALA A 92 7.09 -7.47 1.29
CA ALA A 92 6.65 -8.81 1.69
C ALA A 92 7.79 -9.83 1.63
N LYS A 93 8.59 -9.78 0.56
CA LYS A 93 9.75 -10.65 0.42
C LYS A 93 10.79 -10.44 1.52
N CYS A 94 11.10 -9.20 1.88
CA CYS A 94 12.03 -8.92 2.99
C CYS A 94 11.52 -9.49 4.31
N LEU A 95 10.21 -9.35 4.56
CA LEU A 95 9.54 -9.95 5.72
C LEU A 95 9.63 -11.48 5.75
N ASP A 96 9.50 -12.15 4.60
CA ASP A 96 9.65 -13.61 4.49
C ASP A 96 11.11 -14.08 4.64
N GLU A 97 12.05 -13.28 4.18
CA GLU A 97 13.49 -13.52 4.36
C GLU A 97 13.99 -13.17 5.77
N GLY A 98 13.13 -12.59 6.62
CA GLY A 98 13.42 -12.33 8.04
C GLY A 98 14.17 -11.03 8.31
N TYR A 99 14.19 -10.09 7.35
CA TYR A 99 14.76 -8.76 7.57
C TYR A 99 13.94 -8.00 8.62
N PRO A 100 14.59 -7.30 9.58
CA PRO A 100 13.88 -6.46 10.53
C PRO A 100 13.33 -5.19 9.84
N PRO A 101 12.24 -4.59 10.35
CA PRO A 101 11.59 -3.44 9.71
C PRO A 101 12.48 -2.20 9.59
N GLY A 102 13.47 -2.06 10.48
CA GLY A 102 14.47 -0.99 10.45
C GLY A 102 15.75 -1.32 9.67
N SER A 103 15.84 -2.45 8.96
CA SER A 103 17.04 -2.76 8.17
C SER A 103 17.20 -1.79 7.00
N PRO A 104 18.43 -1.52 6.54
CA PRO A 104 18.67 -0.67 5.37
C PRO A 104 17.87 -1.13 4.13
N GLU A 105 17.80 -2.43 3.89
CA GLU A 105 17.08 -3.02 2.75
C GLU A 105 15.57 -2.73 2.82
N VAL A 106 14.98 -2.79 4.01
CA VAL A 106 13.57 -2.47 4.21
C VAL A 106 13.35 -0.96 4.12
N GLN A 107 14.20 -0.16 4.73
CA GLN A 107 14.06 1.30 4.74
C GLN A 107 14.20 1.90 3.32
N ASP A 108 15.05 1.35 2.46
CA ASP A 108 15.13 1.70 1.03
C ASP A 108 13.81 1.41 0.27
N LEU A 109 13.07 0.37 0.68
CA LEU A 109 11.75 0.06 0.12
C LEU A 109 10.66 0.97 0.69
N ILE A 110 10.75 1.33 1.97
CA ILE A 110 9.84 2.27 2.62
C ILE A 110 9.99 3.67 2.06
N GLU A 111 11.19 4.11 1.68
CA GLU A 111 11.39 5.38 0.97
C GLU A 111 10.71 5.38 -0.41
N LYS A 112 10.84 4.27 -1.15
CA LYS A 112 10.11 4.09 -2.43
C LYS A 112 8.61 4.08 -2.23
N HIS A 113 8.12 3.46 -1.15
CA HIS A 113 6.72 3.50 -0.77
C HIS A 113 6.27 4.93 -0.40
N TYR A 114 7.06 5.69 0.36
CA TYR A 114 6.78 7.09 0.67
C TYR A 114 6.64 7.93 -0.59
N THR A 115 7.58 7.78 -1.52
CA THR A 115 7.55 8.47 -2.83
C THR A 115 6.31 8.07 -3.64
N PHE A 116 5.95 6.78 -3.63
CA PHE A 116 4.76 6.26 -4.31
C PHE A 116 3.46 6.81 -3.71
N VAL A 117 3.32 6.84 -2.38
CA VAL A 117 2.18 7.47 -1.68
C VAL A 117 2.08 8.95 -2.03
N GLY A 118 3.22 9.62 -2.25
CA GLY A 118 3.30 11.01 -2.72
C GLY A 118 2.62 11.29 -4.06
N GLU A 119 2.37 10.28 -4.89
CA GLU A 119 1.59 10.44 -6.14
C GLU A 119 0.09 10.67 -5.88
N PHE A 120 -0.38 10.38 -4.66
CA PHE A 120 -1.78 10.42 -4.26
C PHE A 120 -2.05 11.37 -3.09
N HIS A 121 -1.06 11.56 -2.21
CA HIS A 121 -1.20 12.38 -1.03
C HIS A 121 -0.18 13.52 -1.02
N GLU A 122 -0.54 14.65 -0.40
CA GLU A 122 0.43 15.63 0.09
C GLU A 122 1.19 15.02 1.25
N THR A 123 2.31 14.35 0.94
CA THR A 123 3.09 13.60 1.92
C THR A 123 3.88 14.52 2.83
N SER A 124 3.56 14.44 4.12
CA SER A 124 4.33 14.96 5.23
C SER A 124 4.63 13.83 6.22
N GLN A 125 5.49 14.09 7.21
CA GLN A 125 5.71 13.15 8.31
C GLN A 125 4.39 12.77 9.00
N GLU A 126 3.52 13.75 9.27
CA GLU A 126 2.22 13.55 9.92
C GLU A 126 1.30 12.64 9.08
N VAL A 127 1.18 12.92 7.78
CA VAL A 127 0.34 12.12 6.87
C VAL A 127 0.85 10.69 6.77
N TYR A 128 2.17 10.49 6.72
CA TYR A 128 2.74 9.16 6.57
C TYR A 128 2.60 8.31 7.84
N ARG A 129 2.75 8.91 9.03
CA ARG A 129 2.44 8.26 10.31
C ARG A 129 0.96 7.91 10.44
N ALA A 130 0.07 8.85 10.09
CA ALA A 130 -1.37 8.58 10.07
C ALA A 130 -1.72 7.39 9.15
N LEU A 131 -1.07 7.28 7.99
CA LEU A 131 -1.24 6.14 7.10
C LEU A 131 -0.71 4.83 7.72
N ALA A 132 0.43 4.85 8.40
CA ALA A 132 0.95 3.70 9.13
C ALA A 132 -0.03 3.23 10.22
N GLU A 133 -0.60 4.16 11.00
CA GLU A 133 -1.62 3.88 12.01
C GLU A 133 -2.85 3.20 11.39
N LEU A 134 -3.36 3.71 10.26
CA LEU A 134 -4.51 3.14 9.57
C LEU A 134 -4.20 1.73 9.04
N TYR A 135 -3.03 1.51 8.46
CA TYR A 135 -2.60 0.16 8.05
C TYR A 135 -2.52 -0.82 9.22
N ARG A 136 -2.24 -0.34 10.44
CA ARG A 136 -2.20 -1.18 11.65
C ARG A 136 -3.58 -1.42 12.25
N THR A 137 -4.48 -0.44 12.19
CA THR A 137 -5.70 -0.43 13.03
C THR A 137 -7.01 -0.53 12.25
N HIS A 138 -7.03 -0.16 10.97
CA HIS A 138 -8.26 0.00 10.22
C HIS A 138 -8.46 -1.14 9.20
N PRO A 139 -9.54 -1.96 9.31
CA PRO A 139 -9.74 -3.13 8.45
C PRO A 139 -9.75 -2.83 6.95
N ALA A 140 -10.31 -1.69 6.53
CA ALA A 140 -10.31 -1.29 5.11
C ALA A 140 -8.91 -1.02 4.55
N TYR A 141 -7.96 -0.59 5.39
CA TYR A 141 -6.57 -0.36 5.00
C TYR A 141 -5.75 -1.65 5.10
N GLN A 142 -5.97 -2.46 6.14
CA GLN A 142 -5.33 -3.78 6.29
C GLN A 142 -5.59 -4.71 5.09
N LYS A 143 -6.81 -4.70 4.54
CA LYS A 143 -7.15 -5.50 3.35
C LYS A 143 -6.23 -5.25 2.15
N GLN A 144 -5.67 -4.04 2.03
CA GLN A 144 -4.70 -3.73 0.96
C GLN A 144 -3.39 -4.48 1.16
N LEU A 145 -2.96 -4.65 2.41
CA LEU A 145 -1.72 -5.34 2.79
C LEU A 145 -1.88 -6.85 2.82
N ASP A 146 -3.04 -7.35 3.27
CA ASP A 146 -3.35 -8.78 3.37
C ASP A 146 -3.25 -9.48 2.01
N PHE A 147 -3.53 -8.78 0.90
CA PHE A 147 -3.32 -9.30 -0.45
C PHE A 147 -1.87 -9.74 -0.69
N PHE A 148 -0.91 -8.94 -0.22
CA PHE A 148 0.50 -9.19 -0.48
C PHE A 148 1.06 -10.20 0.51
N HIS A 149 0.79 -10.00 1.80
CA HIS A 149 1.20 -10.91 2.86
C HIS A 149 0.49 -10.53 4.18
N PRO A 150 -0.19 -11.46 4.89
CA PRO A 150 -1.04 -11.13 6.06
C PRO A 150 -0.29 -10.55 7.27
N ARG A 151 1.02 -10.81 7.40
CA ARG A 151 1.89 -10.20 8.42
C ARG A 151 2.35 -8.76 8.08
N LEU A 152 2.04 -8.21 6.89
CA LEU A 152 2.46 -6.85 6.53
C LEU A 152 1.74 -5.78 7.34
N LYS A 153 0.52 -6.02 7.80
CA LYS A 153 -0.23 -5.07 8.64
C LYS A 153 0.46 -4.72 9.97
N ASP A 154 1.37 -5.56 10.43
CA ASP A 154 2.20 -5.28 11.60
C ASP A 154 3.58 -4.77 11.19
N PHE A 155 4.20 -5.43 10.21
CA PHE A 155 5.57 -5.16 9.76
C PHE A 155 5.73 -3.81 9.04
N MET A 156 4.87 -3.54 8.05
CA MET A 156 5.01 -2.37 7.19
C MET A 156 4.73 -1.06 7.94
N PRO A 157 3.68 -0.96 8.79
CA PRO A 157 3.49 0.21 9.64
C PRO A 157 4.66 0.46 10.59
N GLU A 158 5.27 -0.57 11.16
CA GLU A 158 6.46 -0.41 12.00
C GLU A 158 7.64 0.18 11.21
N ALA A 159 7.89 -0.35 10.02
CA ALA A 159 8.94 0.17 9.13
C ALA A 159 8.68 1.62 8.69
N MET A 160 7.40 1.97 8.43
CA MET A 160 6.98 3.34 8.11
C MET A 160 7.18 4.31 9.28
N GLU A 161 6.87 3.91 10.52
CA GLU A 161 7.09 4.73 11.71
C GLU A 161 8.57 5.00 11.97
N ILE A 162 9.43 4.00 11.75
CA ILE A 162 10.89 4.16 11.83
C ILE A 162 11.35 5.21 10.81
N PHE A 163 10.96 5.05 9.54
CA PHE A 163 11.29 5.99 8.47
C PHE A 163 10.83 7.42 8.79
N ALA A 164 9.56 7.56 9.20
CA ALA A 164 8.99 8.86 9.55
C ALA A 164 9.77 9.52 10.69
N SER A 165 10.18 8.75 11.70
CA SER A 165 10.87 9.25 12.88
C SER A 165 12.34 9.59 12.67
N GLN A 166 12.99 8.97 11.68
CA GLN A 166 14.44 9.13 11.47
C GLN A 166 14.78 10.01 10.25
N ILE A 167 13.93 10.00 9.23
CA ILE A 167 14.22 10.63 7.92
C ILE A 167 13.34 11.85 7.67
N LEU A 168 12.09 11.85 8.15
CA LEU A 168 11.12 12.94 7.93
C LEU A 168 11.00 13.90 9.13
N SER A 169 11.82 13.72 10.16
CA SER A 169 11.82 14.51 11.41
C SER A 169 12.51 15.86 11.28
#